data_AF-A0A6P5ILH7-F1
#
_entry.id   AF-A0A6P5ILH7-F1
#
_cell.length_a   1.000
_cell.length_b   1.000
_cell.length_c   1.000
_cell.angle_alpha   90.00
_cell.angle_beta   90.00
_cell.angle_gamma   90.00
#
_symmetry.space_group_name_H-M   'P 1'
#
loop_
_entity.id
_entity.type
_entity.pdbx_description
1 polymer ?
#
loop_
_entity_poly.entity_id
_entity_poly.type
_entity_poly.pdbx_seq_one_letter_code
_entity_poly.pdbx_strand_id
1 'polypeptide(L)'
;MLYLEDYLEMIEQLPMDLRDRFTEMREMDLQVQNAMDQLEQRVSEFFMNAKKNKPEWREEQMTSIKKDYYKALEDADEKVQLANQIYDLAVWCRGQRPGLGIKNTWVQVPTLIC
;
A
#
# COMPACT_ATOMS: atom_id res chain seq x y z
N MET A 1 -37.09 -15.67 -4.80
CA MET A 1 -36.64 -16.68 -3.82
C MET A 1 -35.46 -16.03 -3.14
N LEU A 2 -35.71 -15.23 -2.09
CA LEU A 2 -34.77 -14.19 -1.66
C LEU A 2 -33.35 -14.67 -1.36
N TYR A 3 -33.19 -15.82 -0.71
CA TYR A 3 -31.86 -16.34 -0.38
C TYR A 3 -30.98 -16.63 -1.60
N LEU A 4 -31.54 -17.19 -2.67
CA LEU A 4 -30.74 -17.56 -3.85
C LEU A 4 -30.32 -16.33 -4.67
N GLU A 5 -31.17 -15.31 -4.69
CA GLU A 5 -30.92 -14.03 -5.36
C GLU A 5 -29.76 -13.28 -4.65
N ASP A 6 -29.77 -13.23 -3.32
CA ASP A 6 -28.69 -12.61 -2.53
C ASP A 6 -27.33 -13.34 -2.69
N TYR A 7 -27.33 -14.68 -2.80
CA TYR A 7 -26.10 -15.44 -3.07
C TYR A 7 -25.55 -15.21 -4.48
N LEU A 8 -26.42 -15.04 -5.48
CA LEU A 8 -26.00 -14.76 -6.85
C LEU A 8 -25.40 -13.36 -6.98
N GLU A 9 -26.01 -12.37 -6.34
CA GLU A 9 -25.50 -10.99 -6.30
C GLU A 9 -24.12 -10.94 -5.63
N MET A 10 -23.94 -11.66 -4.51
CA MET A 10 -22.64 -11.76 -3.83
C MET A 10 -21.54 -12.45 -4.68
N ILE A 11 -21.90 -13.43 -5.51
CA ILE A 11 -20.94 -14.11 -6.41
C ILE A 11 -20.58 -13.23 -7.61
N GLU A 12 -21.52 -12.43 -8.14
CA GLU A 12 -21.27 -11.52 -9.27
C GLU A 12 -20.44 -10.29 -8.88
N GLN A 13 -20.54 -9.83 -7.63
CA GLN A 13 -19.85 -8.63 -7.16
C GLN A 13 -18.38 -8.89 -6.77
N LEU A 14 -18.06 -10.12 -6.37
CA LEU A 14 -16.74 -10.54 -5.91
C LEU A 14 -15.58 -10.26 -6.91
N PRO A 15 -15.72 -10.48 -8.24
CA PRO A 15 -14.68 -10.15 -9.22
C PRO A 15 -14.49 -8.65 -9.38
N MET A 16 -15.54 -7.86 -9.17
CA MET A 16 -15.49 -6.39 -9.21
C MET A 16 -14.72 -5.87 -7.99
N ASP A 17 -15.08 -6.34 -6.79
CA ASP A 17 -14.43 -5.93 -5.54
C ASP A 17 -12.94 -6.27 -5.53
N LEU A 18 -12.56 -7.48 -5.98
CA LEU A 18 -11.16 -7.87 -6.09
C LEU A 18 -10.38 -6.94 -7.03
N ARG A 19 -10.93 -6.63 -8.21
CA ARG A 19 -10.28 -5.75 -9.19
C ARG A 19 -10.10 -4.35 -8.62
N ASP A 20 -11.11 -3.82 -7.94
CA ASP A 20 -11.06 -2.48 -7.37
C ASP A 20 -10.04 -2.41 -6.23
N ARG A 21 -9.96 -3.43 -5.36
CA ARG A 21 -8.92 -3.52 -4.31
C ARG A 21 -7.51 -3.66 -4.87
N PHE A 22 -7.30 -4.41 -5.96
CA PHE A 22 -5.99 -4.47 -6.63
C PHE A 22 -5.61 -3.13 -7.27
N THR A 23 -6.59 -2.38 -7.79
CA THR A 23 -6.36 -1.05 -8.36
C THR A 23 -5.95 -0.06 -7.26
N GLU A 24 -6.65 -0.09 -6.13
CA GLU A 24 -6.33 0.73 -4.94
C GLU A 24 -4.95 0.39 -4.37
N MET A 25 -4.60 -0.90 -4.28
CA MET A 25 -3.24 -1.34 -3.89
C MET A 25 -2.18 -0.76 -4.83
N ARG A 26 -2.44 -0.78 -6.14
CA ARG A 26 -1.52 -0.25 -7.15
C ARG A 26 -1.37 1.27 -7.07
N GLU A 27 -2.45 1.98 -6.75
CA GLU A 27 -2.44 3.43 -6.58
C GLU A 27 -1.66 3.84 -5.33
N MET A 28 -1.88 3.15 -4.20
CA MET A 28 -1.08 3.37 -2.99
C MET A 28 0.39 3.01 -3.18
N ASP A 29 0.71 1.93 -3.91
CA ASP A 29 2.09 1.60 -4.27
C ASP A 29 2.78 2.78 -4.97
N LEU A 30 2.09 3.39 -5.96
CA LEU A 30 2.59 4.55 -6.68
C LEU A 30 2.72 5.79 -5.79
N GLN A 31 1.77 6.03 -4.88
CA GLN A 31 1.82 7.16 -3.95
C GLN A 31 3.02 7.05 -3.01
N VAL A 32 3.23 5.87 -2.39
CA VAL A 32 4.37 5.63 -1.50
C VAL A 32 5.69 5.77 -2.26
N GLN A 33 5.81 5.22 -3.47
CA GLN A 33 7.01 5.38 -4.30
C GLN A 33 7.30 6.85 -4.60
N ASN A 34 6.32 7.60 -5.07
CA ASN A 34 6.49 9.03 -5.37
C ASN A 34 6.85 9.84 -4.12
N ALA A 35 6.27 9.53 -2.96
CA ALA A 35 6.60 10.21 -1.70
C ALA A 35 8.06 9.97 -1.29
N MET A 36 8.54 8.73 -1.43
CA MET A 36 9.93 8.38 -1.13
C MET A 36 10.92 9.06 -2.10
N ASP A 37 10.62 9.07 -3.40
CA ASP A 37 11.46 9.73 -4.41
C ASP A 37 11.55 11.25 -4.17
N GLN A 38 10.42 11.90 -3.85
CA GLN A 38 10.40 13.32 -3.51
C GLN A 38 11.18 13.62 -2.23
N LEU A 39 11.12 12.74 -1.23
CA LEU A 39 11.88 12.89 0.01
C LEU A 39 13.38 12.78 -0.27
N GLU A 40 13.81 11.81 -1.07
CA GLU A 40 15.22 11.63 -1.45
C GLU A 40 15.74 12.86 -2.20
N GLN A 41 14.96 13.41 -3.13
CA GLN A 41 15.30 14.64 -3.83
C GLN A 41 15.46 15.83 -2.85
N ARG A 42 14.50 16.03 -1.93
CA ARG A 42 14.57 17.10 -0.92
C ARG A 42 15.78 16.97 0.01
N VAL A 43 16.12 15.74 0.40
CA VAL A 43 17.31 15.47 1.21
C VAL A 43 18.59 15.80 0.45
N SER A 44 18.67 15.40 -0.83
CA SER A 44 19.81 15.73 -1.70
C SER A 44 19.98 17.26 -1.85
N GLU A 45 18.89 17.97 -2.15
CA GLU A 45 18.87 19.44 -2.27
C GLU A 45 19.24 20.12 -0.94
N PHE A 46 18.76 19.59 0.20
CA PHE A 46 19.13 20.07 1.52
C PHE A 46 20.65 19.97 1.74
N PHE A 47 21.28 18.84 1.43
CA PHE A 47 22.73 18.70 1.61
C PHE A 47 23.55 19.58 0.66
N MET A 48 23.09 19.79 -0.58
CA MET A 48 23.73 20.71 -1.53
C MET A 48 23.66 22.17 -1.07
N ASN A 49 22.52 22.57 -0.52
CA ASN A 49 22.24 23.96 -0.15
C ASN A 49 22.62 24.29 1.31
N ALA A 50 22.76 23.28 2.19
CA ALA A 50 23.10 23.43 3.60
C ALA A 50 24.43 24.16 3.84
N LYS A 51 25.40 24.03 2.92
CA LYS A 51 26.70 24.71 3.01
C LYS A 51 26.64 26.20 2.63
N LYS A 52 25.62 26.61 1.85
CA LYS A 52 25.47 27.96 1.31
C LYS A 52 24.45 28.81 2.09
N ASN A 53 23.53 28.16 2.79
CA ASN A 53 22.38 28.81 3.41
C ASN A 53 22.53 29.04 4.93
N LYS A 54 21.72 29.98 5.43
CA LYS A 54 21.66 30.35 6.86
C LYS A 54 21.15 29.18 7.74
N PRO A 55 21.54 29.14 9.02
CA PRO A 55 21.09 28.11 9.96
C PRO A 55 19.56 28.06 10.12
N GLU A 56 18.87 29.20 10.08
CA GLU A 56 17.39 29.25 10.16
C GLU A 56 16.71 28.51 9.01
N TRP A 57 17.20 28.70 7.77
CA TRP A 57 16.70 27.97 6.61
C TRP A 57 16.95 26.46 6.75
N ARG A 58 18.08 26.06 7.35
CA ARG A 58 18.35 24.64 7.61
C ARG A 58 17.38 24.03 8.60
N GLU A 59 17.03 24.73 9.68
CA GLU A 59 16.04 24.24 10.65
C GLU A 59 14.65 24.12 10.02
N GLU A 60 14.25 25.09 9.20
CA GLU A 60 12.95 25.07 8.52
C GLU A 60 12.85 23.91 7.52
N GLN A 61 13.87 23.72 6.69
CA GLN A 61 13.93 22.58 5.76
C GLN A 61 14.01 21.24 6.48
N MET A 62 14.80 21.13 7.55
CA MET A 62 14.87 19.92 8.37
C MET A 62 13.52 19.58 9.00
N THR A 63 12.76 20.59 9.42
CA THR A 63 11.42 20.41 9.98
C THR A 63 10.43 19.96 8.90
N SER A 64 10.51 20.53 7.70
CA SER A 64 9.69 20.10 6.56
C SER A 64 9.98 18.64 6.18
N ILE A 65 11.26 18.28 6.01
CA ILE A 65 11.68 16.93 5.64
C ILE A 65 11.22 15.91 6.69
N LYS A 66 11.32 16.23 8.00
CA LYS A 66 10.80 15.36 9.06
C LYS A 66 9.30 15.14 8.94
N LYS A 67 8.53 16.19 8.66
CA LYS A 67 7.08 16.09 8.49
C LYS A 67 6.72 15.19 7.31
N ASP A 68 7.41 15.36 6.18
CA ASP A 68 7.19 14.52 4.98
C ASP A 68 7.57 13.06 5.25
N TYR A 69 8.63 12.81 6.02
CA TYR A 69 9.03 11.46 6.42
C TYR A 69 7.97 10.77 7.29
N TYR A 70 7.38 11.48 8.27
CA TYR A 70 6.29 10.93 9.07
C TYR A 70 5.06 10.59 8.23
N LYS A 71 4.76 11.42 7.23
CA LYS A 71 3.68 11.14 6.29
C LYS A 71 3.97 9.90 5.44
N ALA A 72 5.19 9.78 4.90
CA ALA A 72 5.58 8.60 4.13
C ALA A 72 5.55 7.30 4.95
N LEU A 73 5.81 7.38 6.26
CA LEU A 73 5.63 6.26 7.20
C LEU A 73 4.16 5.88 7.39
N GLU A 74 3.27 6.86 7.50
CA GLU A 74 1.82 6.64 7.61
C GLU A 74 1.27 5.99 6.32
N ASP A 75 1.62 6.55 5.16
CA ASP A 75 1.25 5.99 3.84
C ASP A 75 1.77 4.53 3.68
N ALA A 76 2.93 4.21 4.25
CA ALA A 76 3.48 2.85 4.24
C ALA A 76 2.72 1.89 5.19
N ASP A 77 2.24 2.36 6.34
CA ASP A 77 1.41 1.55 7.25
C ASP A 77 0.04 1.26 6.62
N GLU A 78 -0.59 2.26 5.98
CA GLU A 78 -1.84 2.09 5.25
C GLU A 78 -1.73 1.01 4.16
N LYS A 79 -0.61 0.99 3.43
CA LYS A 79 -0.32 -0.07 2.46
C LYS A 79 -0.25 -1.47 3.11
N VAL A 80 0.38 -1.59 4.28
CA VAL A 80 0.43 -2.86 5.02
C VAL A 80 -0.97 -3.29 5.47
N GLN A 81 -1.79 -2.34 5.94
CA GLN A 81 -3.17 -2.61 6.32
C GLN A 81 -4.03 -3.10 5.15
N LEU A 82 -3.91 -2.46 3.98
CA LEU A 82 -4.62 -2.90 2.77
C LEU A 82 -4.15 -4.28 2.28
N ALA A 83 -2.85 -4.58 2.38
CA ALA A 83 -2.33 -5.91 2.07
C ALA A 83 -2.95 -6.99 2.99
N ASN A 84 -3.14 -6.69 4.27
CA ASN A 84 -3.84 -7.58 5.19
C ASN A 84 -5.32 -7.76 4.83
N GLN A 85 -6.01 -6.70 4.45
CA GLN A 85 -7.42 -6.79 4.00
C GLN A 85 -7.59 -7.66 2.75
N ILE A 86 -6.69 -7.54 1.77
CA ILE A 86 -6.70 -8.38 0.56
C ILE A 86 -6.37 -9.84 0.92
N TYR A 87 -5.42 -10.06 1.83
CA TYR A 87 -5.11 -11.40 2.32
C TYR A 87 -6.33 -12.05 3.00
N ASP A 88 -7.02 -11.32 3.87
CA ASP A 88 -8.21 -11.81 4.57
C ASP A 88 -9.35 -12.11 3.60
N LEU A 89 -9.58 -11.26 2.60
CA LEU A 89 -10.57 -11.50 1.53
C LEU A 89 -10.22 -12.77 0.72
N ALA A 90 -8.95 -12.97 0.41
CA ALA A 90 -8.46 -14.16 -0.30
C ALA A 90 -8.54 -15.44 0.56
N VAL A 91 -8.33 -15.33 1.87
CA VAL A 91 -8.54 -16.43 2.83
C VAL A 91 -10.03 -16.75 2.95
N TRP A 92 -10.90 -15.75 3.02
CA TRP A 92 -12.36 -15.93 3.08
C TRP A 92 -12.90 -16.62 1.82
N CYS A 93 -12.46 -16.21 0.63
CA CYS A 93 -12.79 -16.88 -0.64
C CYS A 93 -12.26 -18.33 -0.70
N ARG A 94 -11.12 -18.63 -0.06
CA ARG A 94 -10.58 -20.00 0.04
C ARG A 94 -11.34 -20.85 1.06
N GLY A 95 -11.83 -20.26 2.15
CA GLY A 95 -12.66 -20.93 3.16
C GLY A 95 -14.01 -21.43 2.64
N GLN A 96 -14.55 -20.81 1.58
CA GLN A 96 -15.78 -21.28 0.92
C GLN A 96 -15.56 -22.40 -0.12
N ARG A 97 -14.31 -22.86 -0.37
CA ARG A 97 -14.04 -24.04 -1.21
C ARG A 97 -13.62 -25.26 -0.37
N PRO A 98 -14.55 -26.11 0.09
CA PRO A 98 -14.19 -27.39 0.68
C PRO A 98 -13.72 -28.31 -0.46
N GLY A 99 -12.42 -28.51 -0.63
CA GLY A 99 -11.92 -29.64 -1.43
C GLY A 99 -10.67 -29.48 -2.28
N LEU A 100 -9.96 -28.35 -2.28
CA LEU A 100 -8.65 -28.30 -2.94
C LEU A 100 -7.52 -28.15 -1.92
N GLY A 101 -6.95 -29.30 -1.55
CA GLY A 101 -5.64 -29.40 -0.91
C GLY A 101 -4.54 -28.94 -1.85
N ILE A 102 -4.41 -27.63 -2.03
CA ILE A 102 -3.24 -27.02 -2.67
C ILE A 102 -2.30 -26.60 -1.55
N LYS A 103 -1.25 -27.40 -1.36
CA LYS A 103 -0.13 -27.12 -0.46
C LYS A 103 0.42 -25.72 -0.76
N ASN A 104 0.31 -24.82 0.21
CA ASN A 104 1.08 -23.61 0.51
C ASN A 104 2.19 -23.12 -0.46
N THR A 105 1.98 -23.07 -1.77
CA THR A 105 2.94 -22.48 -2.73
C THR A 105 2.81 -20.97 -2.85
N TRP A 106 1.78 -20.35 -2.26
CA TRP A 106 1.55 -18.90 -2.34
C TRP A 106 2.23 -18.09 -1.21
N VAL A 107 3.16 -18.70 -0.46
CA VAL A 107 4.11 -17.96 0.40
C VAL A 107 5.18 -17.24 -0.43
N GLN A 108 5.08 -17.27 -1.76
CA GLN A 108 5.88 -16.46 -2.69
C GLN A 108 5.02 -15.42 -3.44
N VAL A 109 4.14 -14.70 -2.72
CA VAL A 109 3.77 -13.35 -3.18
C VAL A 109 4.92 -12.43 -2.76
N PRO A 110 5.50 -11.67 -3.69
CA PRO A 110 6.95 -11.64 -3.83
C PRO A 110 7.62 -10.72 -2.83
N THR A 111 8.75 -11.19 -2.32
CA THR A 111 9.88 -10.41 -1.81
C THR A 111 10.55 -9.55 -2.92
N LEU A 112 9.80 -9.13 -3.96
CA LEU A 112 10.25 -8.32 -5.10
C LEU A 112 9.65 -6.90 -5.05
N ILE A 113 9.43 -6.37 -3.85
CA ILE A 113 9.14 -4.93 -3.62
C ILE A 113 10.13 -4.38 -2.57
N CYS A 114 11.39 -4.81 -2.69
CA CYS A 114 12.57 -4.07 -2.22
C CYS A 114 13.57 -4.05 -3.38
#